data_AF-A0A4R0R6Q2-F1
#
_entry.id   AF-A0A4R0R6Q2-F1
#
_cell.length_a   1.000
_cell.length_b   1.000
_cell.length_c   1.000
_cell.angle_alpha   90.00
_cell.angle_beta   90.00
_cell.angle_gamma   90.00
#
_symmetry.space_group_name_H-M   'P 1'
#
loop_
_entity.id
_entity.type
_entity.pdbx_description
1 polymer ?
#
loop_
_entity_poly.entity_id
_entity_poly.type
_entity_poly.pdbx_seq_one_letter_code
_entity_poly.pdbx_strand_id
1 'polypeptide(L)'
;MSGQGPYMGQAFWFSRSHAEQIPSAVERYKNETKRHLGVLESVLLKQEWLVGGKLTIADIIFVPWNNLLDLLYGTEFNFEQEFPATFKWHSRVTALPGNFGDEQQLEDGHLASSNVATVQIRRQVEDSRLD
;
A
#
# COMPACT_ATOMS: atom_id res chain seq x y z
N MET A 1 -5.31 12.63 -12.82
CA MET A 1 -5.03 11.33 -12.19
C MET A 1 -3.54 11.04 -12.34
N SER A 2 -2.85 10.64 -11.28
CA SER A 2 -1.38 10.47 -11.22
C SER A 2 -0.84 9.15 -11.81
N GLY A 3 -1.70 8.29 -12.37
CA GLY A 3 -1.30 6.98 -12.93
C GLY A 3 -0.96 5.90 -11.90
N GLN A 4 -0.80 6.25 -10.62
CA GLN A 4 -0.30 5.34 -9.58
C GLN A 4 -1.12 4.04 -9.42
N GLY A 5 -2.45 4.13 -9.42
CA GLY A 5 -3.31 2.94 -9.33
C GLY A 5 -3.12 1.95 -10.47
N PRO A 6 -3.22 2.36 -11.75
CA PRO A 6 -2.91 1.50 -12.89
C PRO A 6 -1.53 0.85 -12.82
N TYR A 7 -0.47 1.59 -12.45
CA TYR A 7 0.89 1.04 -12.42
C TYR A 7 1.12 0.07 -11.27
N MET A 8 0.59 0.37 -10.07
CA MET A 8 0.68 -0.56 -8.94
C MET A 8 -0.17 -1.80 -9.18
N GLY A 9 -1.36 -1.66 -9.77
CA GLY A 9 -2.21 -2.80 -10.17
C GLY A 9 -1.50 -3.73 -11.16
N GLN A 10 -0.80 -3.18 -12.16
CA GLN A 10 0.00 -4.00 -13.06
C GLN A 10 1.17 -4.68 -12.35
N ALA A 11 1.82 -4.00 -11.41
CA ALA A 11 2.86 -4.60 -10.59
C ALA A 11 2.33 -5.83 -9.82
N PHE A 12 1.13 -5.72 -9.25
CA PHE A 12 0.46 -6.83 -8.56
C PHE A 12 0.10 -7.98 -9.50
N TRP A 13 -0.52 -7.67 -10.64
CA TRP A 13 -0.93 -8.68 -11.62
C TRP A 13 0.25 -9.53 -12.08
N PHE A 14 1.35 -8.90 -12.52
CA PHE A 14 2.54 -9.61 -12.99
C PHE A 14 3.30 -10.32 -11.88
N SER A 15 3.16 -9.89 -10.62
CA SER A 15 3.84 -10.54 -9.50
C SER A 15 3.09 -11.76 -8.94
N ARG A 16 1.77 -11.84 -9.12
CA ARG A 16 0.92 -12.81 -8.39
C ARG A 16 -0.09 -13.59 -9.22
N SER A 17 -0.62 -12.99 -10.28
CA SER A 17 -1.79 -13.51 -10.98
C SER A 17 -1.48 -13.94 -12.41
N HIS A 18 -0.44 -13.38 -13.01
CA HIS A 18 -0.02 -13.76 -14.35
C HIS A 18 0.44 -15.23 -14.38
N ALA A 19 0.01 -15.96 -15.41
CA ALA A 19 0.26 -17.41 -15.52
C ALA A 19 1.76 -17.74 -15.64
N GLU A 20 2.52 -16.85 -16.27
CA GLU A 20 3.97 -16.95 -16.41
C GLU A 20 4.67 -15.86 -15.61
N GLN A 21 5.81 -16.20 -15.01
CA GLN A 21 6.66 -15.21 -14.35
C GLN A 21 7.46 -14.43 -15.39
N ILE A 22 7.24 -13.12 -15.44
CA ILE A 22 7.93 -12.20 -16.36
C ILE A 22 8.73 -11.20 -15.51
N PRO A 23 9.99 -11.52 -15.13
CA PRO A 23 10.78 -10.69 -14.21
C PRO A 23 10.95 -9.25 -14.68
N SER A 24 11.15 -9.03 -15.98
CA SER A 24 11.33 -7.69 -16.56
C SER A 24 10.08 -6.81 -16.44
N ALA A 25 8.88 -7.41 -16.51
CA ALA A 25 7.63 -6.68 -16.31
C ALA A 25 7.45 -6.30 -14.83
N VAL A 26 7.69 -7.26 -13.93
CA VAL A 26 7.64 -7.02 -12.48
C VAL A 26 8.60 -5.91 -12.07
N GLU A 27 9.85 -5.98 -12.52
CA GLU A 27 10.88 -4.97 -12.23
C GLU A 27 10.46 -3.59 -12.77
N ARG A 28 9.98 -3.52 -14.01
CA ARG A 28 9.49 -2.26 -14.61
C ARG A 28 8.41 -1.60 -13.76
N TYR A 29 7.39 -2.35 -13.35
CA TYR A 29 6.26 -1.78 -12.62
C TYR A 29 6.59 -1.47 -11.15
N LYS A 30 7.50 -2.23 -10.53
CA LYS A 30 8.10 -1.88 -9.24
C LYS A 30 8.89 -0.57 -9.33
N ASN A 31 9.76 -0.43 -10.32
CA ASN A 31 10.54 0.80 -10.51
C ASN A 31 9.64 2.02 -10.75
N GLU A 32 8.57 1.86 -11.53
CA GLU A 32 7.60 2.95 -11.75
C GLU A 32 6.81 3.32 -10.48
N THR A 33 6.51 2.33 -9.63
CA THR A 33 5.90 2.59 -8.32
C THR A 33 6.84 3.38 -7.41
N LYS A 34 8.13 3.01 -7.34
CA LYS A 34 9.15 3.82 -6.62
C LYS A 34 9.28 5.22 -7.20
N ARG A 35 9.20 5.37 -8.53
CA ARG A 35 9.22 6.69 -9.17
C ARG A 35 8.07 7.58 -8.70
N HIS A 36 6.84 7.04 -8.57
CA HIS A 36 5.70 7.79 -8.02
C HIS A 36 5.92 8.20 -6.57
N LEU A 37 6.44 7.32 -5.72
CA LEU A 37 6.80 7.66 -4.35
C LEU A 37 7.87 8.76 -4.30
N GLY A 38 8.87 8.73 -5.20
CA GLY A 38 9.85 9.81 -5.33
C GLY A 38 9.25 11.15 -5.76
N VAL A 39 8.22 11.14 -6.62
CA VAL A 39 7.49 12.38 -6.95
C VAL A 39 6.76 12.92 -5.71
N LEU A 40 6.04 12.06 -4.99
CA LEU A 40 5.35 12.46 -3.75
C LEU A 40 6.34 13.02 -2.73
N GLU A 41 7.47 12.35 -2.53
CA GLU A 41 8.54 12.79 -1.63
C GLU A 41 9.05 14.18 -2.00
N SER A 42 9.32 14.43 -3.29
CA SER A 42 9.82 15.73 -3.76
C SER A 42 8.85 16.89 -3.51
N VAL A 43 7.54 16.60 -3.49
CA VAL A 43 6.48 17.58 -3.20
C VAL A 43 6.35 17.74 -1.68
N LEU A 44 6.24 16.65 -0.94
CA LEU A 44 5.98 16.63 0.50
C LEU A 44 7.17 17.09 1.35
N LEU A 45 8.38 17.10 0.78
CA LEU A 45 9.53 17.79 1.37
C LEU A 45 9.34 19.31 1.43
N LYS A 46 8.49 19.90 0.58
CA LYS A 46 8.31 21.35 0.46
C LYS A 46 6.99 21.84 1.07
N GLN A 47 6.02 20.97 1.24
CA GLN A 47 4.69 21.33 1.70
C GLN A 47 4.02 20.19 2.45
N GLU A 48 3.03 20.55 3.26
CA GLU A 48 2.38 19.65 4.19
C GLU A 48 1.33 18.72 3.55
N TRP A 49 0.61 19.24 2.55
CA TRP A 49 -0.47 18.56 1.86
C TRP A 49 -0.25 18.66 0.35
N LEU A 50 -0.81 17.74 -0.43
CA LEU A 50 -0.55 17.70 -1.87
C LEU A 50 -1.10 18.92 -2.62
N VAL A 51 -2.19 19.54 -2.14
CA VAL A 51 -2.85 20.64 -2.85
C VAL A 51 -3.23 21.77 -1.91
N GLY A 52 -2.75 22.97 -2.22
CA GLY A 52 -3.27 24.22 -1.64
C GLY A 52 -3.17 24.33 -0.11
N GLY A 53 -2.20 23.64 0.50
CA GLY A 53 -1.93 23.72 1.94
C GLY A 53 -3.04 23.13 2.82
N LYS A 54 -3.93 22.30 2.28
CA LYS A 54 -5.01 21.66 3.02
C LYS A 54 -5.17 20.21 2.61
N LEU A 55 -5.70 19.39 3.51
CA LEU A 55 -6.12 18.03 3.18
C LEU A 55 -7.21 18.06 2.10
N THR A 56 -7.02 17.27 1.05
CA THR A 56 -7.99 17.12 -0.03
C THR A 56 -8.18 15.65 -0.40
N ILE A 57 -9.14 15.37 -1.30
CA ILE A 57 -9.28 14.04 -1.89
C ILE A 57 -7.99 13.57 -2.59
N ALA A 58 -7.17 14.51 -3.09
CA ALA A 58 -5.89 14.16 -3.70
C ALA A 58 -4.97 13.46 -2.70
N ASP A 59 -5.06 13.75 -1.41
CA ASP A 59 -4.27 13.08 -0.39
C ASP A 59 -4.80 11.67 -0.07
N ILE A 60 -6.12 11.55 0.06
CA ILE A 60 -6.80 10.32 0.49
C ILE A 60 -6.63 9.18 -0.53
N ILE A 61 -6.71 9.47 -1.84
CA ILE A 61 -6.72 8.44 -2.89
C ILE A 61 -5.44 7.58 -2.98
N PHE A 62 -4.33 8.05 -2.42
CA PHE A 62 -3.07 7.31 -2.42
C PHE A 62 -2.97 6.31 -1.27
N VAL A 63 -3.76 6.47 -0.20
CA VAL A 63 -3.68 5.63 1.01
C VAL A 63 -3.85 4.14 0.71
N PRO A 64 -4.89 3.69 -0.01
CA PRO A 64 -5.09 2.26 -0.26
C PRO A 64 -3.92 1.63 -1.01
N TRP A 65 -3.29 2.40 -1.90
CA TRP A 65 -2.14 1.92 -2.67
C TRP A 65 -0.87 1.86 -1.83
N ASN A 66 -0.62 2.88 -0.99
CA ASN A 66 0.54 2.90 -0.10
C ASN A 66 0.49 1.76 0.94
N ASN A 67 -0.70 1.42 1.43
CA ASN A 67 -0.91 0.29 2.36
C ASN A 67 -0.52 -1.06 1.74
N LEU A 68 -0.42 -1.15 0.41
CA LEU A 68 -0.05 -2.37 -0.31
C LEU A 68 1.45 -2.42 -0.65
N LEU A 69 2.27 -1.45 -0.25
CA LEU A 69 3.70 -1.44 -0.60
C LEU A 69 4.45 -2.63 -0.01
N ASP A 70 4.22 -2.97 1.25
CA ASP A 70 4.85 -4.14 1.89
C ASP A 70 4.47 -5.44 1.16
N LEU A 71 3.24 -5.51 0.66
CA LEU A 71 2.73 -6.64 -0.10
C LEU A 71 3.40 -6.77 -1.49
N LEU A 72 3.80 -5.64 -2.07
CA LEU A 72 4.44 -5.56 -3.39
C LEU A 72 5.95 -5.82 -3.33
N TYR A 73 6.64 -5.27 -2.32
CA TYR A 73 8.10 -5.32 -2.22
C TYR A 73 8.62 -6.31 -1.18
N GLY A 74 7.80 -6.75 -0.24
CA GLY A 74 8.25 -7.60 0.87
C GLY A 74 9.19 -6.87 1.82
N THR A 75 10.05 -7.63 2.50
CA THR A 75 10.94 -7.15 3.57
C THR A 75 12.09 -6.27 3.10
N GLU A 76 12.33 -6.17 1.78
CA GLU A 76 13.43 -5.40 1.21
C GLU A 76 13.14 -3.89 1.13
N PHE A 77 11.86 -3.51 1.23
CA PHE A 77 11.43 -2.12 1.13
C PHE A 77 11.16 -1.55 2.50
N ASN A 78 11.76 -0.39 2.79
CA ASN A 78 11.49 0.35 4.00
C ASN A 78 10.91 1.72 3.63
N PHE A 79 9.59 1.85 3.74
CA PHE A 79 8.88 3.05 3.31
C PHE A 79 9.35 4.31 4.07
N GLU A 80 9.48 4.22 5.39
CA GLU A 80 9.92 5.33 6.23
C GLU A 80 11.35 5.77 5.92
N GLN A 81 12.26 4.83 5.68
CA GLN A 81 13.66 5.15 5.39
C GLN A 81 13.86 5.67 3.96
N GLU A 82 13.18 5.09 2.97
CA GLU A 82 13.36 5.48 1.57
C GLU A 82 12.61 6.78 1.23
N PHE A 83 11.43 7.02 1.84
CA PHE A 83 10.57 8.17 1.54
C PHE A 83 9.99 8.80 2.82
N PRO A 84 10.83 9.42 3.68
CA PRO A 84 10.44 9.86 5.01
C PRO A 84 9.33 10.93 5.03
N ALA A 85 9.36 11.90 4.10
CA ALA A 85 8.32 12.93 4.06
C ALA A 85 6.97 12.33 3.62
N THR A 86 7.00 11.43 2.65
CA THR A 86 5.83 10.70 2.16
C THR A 86 5.27 9.78 3.23
N PHE A 87 6.12 9.06 3.96
CA PHE A 87 5.69 8.21 5.07
C PHE A 87 4.99 9.04 6.14
N LYS A 88 5.60 10.15 6.59
CA LYS A 88 5.01 11.03 7.60
C LYS A 88 3.65 11.61 7.17
N TRP A 89 3.54 12.04 5.92
CA TRP A 89 2.28 12.50 5.35
C TRP A 89 1.25 11.37 5.31
N HIS A 90 1.64 10.17 4.88
CA HIS A 90 0.77 9.00 4.83
C HIS A 90 0.23 8.61 6.22
N SER A 91 1.10 8.53 7.24
CA SER A 91 0.71 8.25 8.63
C SER A 91 -0.30 9.26 9.17
N ARG A 92 -0.19 10.53 8.76
CA ARG A 92 -1.13 11.55 9.17
C ARG A 92 -2.49 11.37 8.51
N VAL A 93 -2.51 11.04 7.22
CA VAL A 93 -3.77 10.80 6.49
C VAL A 93 -4.46 9.55 7.05
N THR A 94 -3.73 8.49 7.37
CA THR A 94 -4.31 7.24 7.92
C THR A 94 -4.80 7.38 9.36
N ALA A 95 -4.24 8.30 10.15
CA ALA A 95 -4.71 8.61 11.50
C ALA A 95 -6.01 9.45 11.56
N LEU A 96 -6.59 9.82 10.41
CA LEU A 96 -7.83 10.60 10.37
C LEU A 96 -9.06 9.69 10.62
N PRO A 97 -10.03 10.15 11.43
CA PRO A 97 -11.24 9.39 11.68
C PRO A 97 -12.01 9.07 10.39
N GLY A 98 -12.35 7.80 10.17
CA GLY A 98 -13.11 7.32 9.01
C GLY A 98 -12.30 7.05 7.75
N ASN A 99 -10.96 7.15 7.79
CA ASN A 99 -10.12 6.54 6.76
C ASN A 99 -9.99 5.04 7.04
N PHE A 100 -9.76 4.23 5.99
CA PHE A 100 -9.70 2.76 6.00
C PHE A 100 -8.79 2.09 7.06
N GLY A 101 -8.02 2.86 7.84
CA GLY A 101 -7.26 2.36 9.00
C GLY A 101 -8.08 2.20 10.29
N ASP A 102 -9.22 2.91 10.43
CA ASP A 102 -10.09 2.80 11.61
C ASP A 102 -10.87 1.48 11.63
N GLU A 103 -11.23 0.93 10.46
CA GLU A 103 -11.91 -0.39 10.41
C GLU A 103 -11.02 -1.50 10.97
N GLN A 104 -9.70 -1.41 10.89
CA GLN A 104 -8.78 -2.37 11.51
C GLN A 104 -8.64 -2.14 13.02
N GLN A 105 -8.58 -0.88 13.49
CA GLN A 105 -8.48 -0.59 14.93
C GLN A 105 -9.74 -0.91 15.73
N LEU A 106 -10.93 -0.89 15.10
CA LEU A 106 -12.18 -1.29 15.74
C LEU A 106 -12.26 -2.82 15.96
N GLU A 107 -11.52 -3.63 15.19
CA GLU A 107 -11.40 -5.07 15.40
C GLU A 107 -10.26 -5.44 16.39
N ASP A 108 -9.24 -4.58 16.52
CA ASP A 108 -8.05 -4.83 17.34
C ASP A 108 -8.25 -4.68 18.86
N GLY A 109 -9.42 -4.21 19.29
CA GLY A 109 -9.78 -4.17 20.72
C GLY A 109 -9.93 -5.56 21.38
N HIS A 110 -9.94 -6.66 20.60
CA HIS A 110 -10.15 -8.00 21.14
C HIS A 110 -8.99 -8.98 21.01
N LEU A 111 -8.02 -8.82 20.10
CA LEU A 111 -7.02 -9.87 19.89
C LEU A 111 -5.61 -9.32 19.65
N ALA A 112 -4.94 -9.00 20.76
CA ALA A 112 -3.50 -9.10 20.80
C ALA A 112 -3.08 -10.56 20.53
N SER A 113 -2.13 -10.70 19.60
CA SER A 113 -1.44 -11.93 19.17
C SER A 113 -2.11 -12.76 18.07
N SER A 114 -1.36 -12.91 16.98
CA SER A 114 -1.52 -13.81 15.83
C SER A 114 -2.04 -13.16 14.55
N ASN A 115 -1.13 -13.09 13.56
CA ASN A 115 -1.35 -12.61 12.20
C ASN A 115 -2.62 -13.23 11.56
N VAL A 116 -3.69 -12.43 11.48
CA VAL A 116 -5.00 -12.79 10.93
C VAL A 116 -4.91 -13.18 9.45
N ALA A 117 -3.95 -12.61 8.71
CA ALA A 117 -3.71 -12.96 7.31
C ALA A 117 -3.34 -14.44 7.10
N THR A 118 -2.68 -15.09 8.07
CA THR A 118 -2.32 -16.51 7.99
C THR A 118 -3.52 -17.42 8.30
N VAL A 119 -4.50 -16.94 9.07
CA VAL A 119 -5.67 -17.74 9.49
C VAL A 119 -6.73 -17.78 8.40
N GLN A 120 -6.96 -16.68 7.66
CA GLN A 120 -7.94 -16.66 6.57
C GLN A 120 -7.53 -17.55 5.39
N ILE A 121 -6.24 -17.58 5.04
CA ILE A 121 -5.74 -18.43 3.96
C ILE A 121 -5.85 -19.92 4.34
N ARG A 122 -5.63 -20.28 5.61
CA ARG A 122 -5.74 -21.68 6.08
C ARG A 122 -7.18 -22.21 6.01
N ARG A 123 -8.16 -21.39 6.41
CA ARG A 123 -9.59 -21.76 6.35
C ARG A 123 -10.06 -22.03 4.92
N GLN A 124 -9.63 -21.22 3.97
CA GLN A 124 -10.06 -21.37 2.57
C GLN A 124 -9.47 -22.61 1.89
N VAL A 125 -8.29 -23.08 2.34
CA VAL A 125 -7.64 -24.31 1.86
C VAL A 125 -8.22 -25.57 2.52
N GLU A 126 -8.73 -25.47 3.75
CA GLU A 126 -9.38 -26.60 4.44
C GLU A 126 -10.81 -26.86 3.94
N ASP A 127 -11.59 -25.82 3.65
CA ASP A 127 -12.95 -25.97 3.08
C ASP A 127 -12.95 -26.51 1.65
N SER A 128 -11.87 -26.30 0.88
CA SER A 128 -11.74 -26.82 -0.48
C SER A 128 -11.18 -28.25 -0.57
N ARG A 129 -10.93 -28.91 0.57
CA ARG A 129 -10.52 -30.33 0.64
C ARG A 129 -11.62 -31.27 1.13
N LEU A 130 -12.82 -30.76 1.40
CA LEU A 130 -13.96 -31.54 1.92
C LEU A 130 -15.10 -31.75 0.91
N ASP A 131 -14.91 -31.32 -0.34
CA ASP A 131 -15.72 -31.71 -1.51
C ASP A 131 -14.86 -32.52 -2.50
#